data_AF-A0A952B026-F1
#
_entry.id   AF-A0A952B026-F1
#
_cell.length_a   1.000
_cell.length_b   1.000
_cell.length_c   1.000
_cell.angle_alpha   90.00
_cell.angle_beta   90.00
_cell.angle_gamma   90.00
#
_symmetry.space_group_name_H-M   'P 1'
#
loop_
_entity.id
_entity.type
_entity.pdbx_description
1 polymer ?
#
loop_
_entity_poly.entity_id
_entity_poly.type
_entity_poly.pdbx_seq_one_letter_code
_entity_poly.pdbx_strand_id
1 'polypeptide(L)' 'MIVKIEDTCTACGLCVDTCPEVFDMGDEMAIVIVEEVPKEYEEAVQQAADECPVEAIVIE' A
#
# COMPACT_ATOMS: atom_id res chain seq x y z
N MET A 1 7.35 5.61 -9.00
CA MET A 1 6.30 4.57 -9.19
C MET A 1 4.98 5.07 -8.62
N ILE A 2 3.82 4.77 -9.22
CA ILE A 2 2.51 5.14 -8.66
C ILE A 2 1.85 3.90 -8.06
N VAL A 3 1.16 4.04 -6.93
CA VAL A 3 0.46 2.93 -6.28
C VAL A 3 -0.94 3.36 -5.86
N LYS A 4 -1.90 2.44 -5.90
CA LYS A 4 -3.29 2.64 -5.49
C LYS A 4 -3.78 1.46 -4.64
N ILE A 5 -4.75 1.72 -3.78
CA ILE A 5 -5.49 0.69 -3.05
C ILE A 5 -6.89 0.57 -3.67
N GLU A 6 -7.24 -0.64 -4.07
CA GLU A 6 -8.55 -1.00 -4.60
C GLU A 6 -9.57 -1.24 -3.49
N ASP A 7 -10.86 -1.12 -3.82
CA ASP A 7 -11.99 -1.31 -2.90
C ASP A 7 -12.09 -2.75 -2.33
N THR A 8 -11.28 -3.69 -2.82
CA THR A 8 -11.15 -5.05 -2.28
C THR A 8 -10.39 -5.11 -0.96
N CYS A 9 -9.78 -3.99 -0.53
CA CYS A 9 -9.06 -3.91 0.73
C CYS A 9 -9.94 -4.29 1.93
N THR A 10 -9.41 -5.17 2.79
CA THR A 10 -10.09 -5.64 4.00
C THR A 10 -9.56 -4.99 5.29
N ALA A 11 -8.82 -3.88 5.16
CA ALA A 11 -8.18 -3.16 6.27
C ALA A 11 -7.30 -4.05 7.18
N CYS A 12 -6.58 -5.00 6.59
CA CYS A 12 -5.75 -5.96 7.35
C CYS A 12 -4.53 -5.34 8.06
N GLY A 13 -4.08 -4.15 7.65
CA GLY A 13 -2.97 -3.42 8.29
C GLY A 13 -1.57 -3.74 7.78
N LEU A 14 -1.38 -4.84 7.04
CA LEU A 14 -0.04 -5.30 6.63
C LEU A 14 0.75 -4.29 5.81
N CYS A 15 0.10 -3.57 4.89
CA CYS A 15 0.77 -2.54 4.09
C CYS A 15 1.36 -1.40 4.92
N VAL A 16 0.66 -1.00 5.99
CA VAL A 16 1.10 0.06 6.91
C VAL A 16 2.25 -0.44 7.79
N ASP A 17 2.23 -1.72 8.18
CA ASP A 17 3.34 -2.34 8.90
C ASP A 17 4.61 -2.48 8.02
N THR A 18 4.43 -2.79 6.73
CA THR A 18 5.53 -3.00 5.77
C THR A 18 6.12 -1.69 5.24
N CYS A 19 5.29 -0.67 4.95
CA CYS A 19 5.75 0.63 4.46
C CYS A 19 4.86 1.79 4.96
N PRO A 20 5.03 2.21 6.24
CA PRO A 20 4.25 3.29 6.83
C PRO A 20 4.52 4.67 6.20
N GLU A 21 5.62 4.82 5.44
CA GLU A 21 5.96 6.05 4.73
C GLU A 21 5.10 6.27 3.47
N VAL A 22 4.49 5.21 2.95
CA VAL A 22 3.68 5.24 1.72
C VAL A 22 2.21 4.93 1.99
N PHE A 23 1.92 4.07 2.97
CA PHE A 23 0.57 3.64 3.31
C PHE A 23 0.17 4.11 4.70
N ASP A 24 -1.11 4.48 4.84
CA ASP A 24 -1.73 4.76 6.14
C ASP A 24 -3.08 4.05 6.23
N MET A 25 -3.54 3.79 7.46
CA MET A 25 -4.86 3.19 7.68
C MET A 25 -5.90 4.31 7.73
N GLY A 26 -6.71 4.41 6.68
CA GLY A 26 -7.89 5.27 6.68
C GLY A 26 -9.03 4.72 7.55
N ASP A 27 -10.20 5.34 7.46
CA ASP A 27 -11.35 4.97 8.30
C ASP A 27 -11.94 3.59 7.95
N GLU A 28 -11.93 3.21 6.66
CA GLU A 28 -12.52 1.95 6.16
C GLU A 28 -11.52 1.06 5.43
N MET A 29 -10.46 1.63 4.85
CA MET A 29 -9.45 0.92 4.07
C MET A 29 -8.09 1.61 4.18
N ALA A 30 -7.03 0.89 3.81
CA ALA A 30 -5.72 1.51 3.65
C ALA A 30 -5.75 2.55 2.53
N ILE A 31 -4.99 3.62 2.69
CA ILE A 31 -4.83 4.70 1.72
C ILE A 31 -3.36 4.92 1.42
N VAL A 32 -3.08 5.44 0.22
CA VAL A 32 -1.74 5.87 -0.17
C VAL A 32 -1.58 7.34 0.22
N ILE A 33 -0.54 7.66 0.99
CA ILE A 33 -0.30 9.02 1.52
C ILE A 33 0.73 9.83 0.72
N VAL A 34 1.27 9.25 -0.35
CA VAL A 34 2.20 9.88 -1.29
C VAL A 34 1.64 9.87 -2.70
N GLU A 35 1.91 10.91 -3.49
CA GLU A 35 1.52 10.95 -4.92
C GLU A 35 2.41 10.06 -5.78
N GLU A 36 3.71 10.02 -5.49
CA GLU A 36 4.70 9.19 -6.16
C GLU A 36 5.58 8.51 -5.11
N VAL A 37 5.75 7.19 -5.25
CA VAL A 37 6.59 6.39 -4.36
C VAL A 37 8.06 6.76 -4.57
N PRO A 38 8.78 7.24 -3.54
CA PRO A 38 10.21 7.49 -3.62
C PRO A 38 10.98 6.19 -3.88
N LYS A 39 12.08 6.26 -4.64
CA LYS A 39 12.88 5.09 -5.03
C LYS A 39 13.36 4.22 -3.88
N GLU A 40 13.59 4.81 -2.71
CA GLU A 40 14.00 4.08 -1.51
C GLU A 40 12.89 3.19 -0.92
N TYR A 41 11.62 3.47 -1.25
CA TYR A 41 10.44 2.73 -0.80
C TYR A 41 9.82 1.84 -1.88
N GLU A 42 10.33 1.85 -3.12
CA GLU A 42 9.78 1.02 -4.21
C GLU A 42 9.82 -0.48 -3.87
N GLU A 43 10.89 -0.97 -3.24
CA GLU A 43 11.00 -2.37 -2.80
C GLU A 43 9.99 -2.69 -1.68
N ALA A 44 9.82 -1.78 -0.71
CA ALA A 44 8.88 -1.95 0.39
C ALA A 44 7.42 -1.92 -0.09
N VAL A 45 7.10 -1.07 -1.07
CA VAL A 45 5.78 -1.03 -1.71
C VAL A 45 5.50 -2.31 -2.49
N GLN A 46 6.49 -2.83 -3.22
CA GLN A 46 6.34 -4.11 -3.92
C GLN A 46 6.10 -5.25 -2.91
N GLN A 47 6.85 -5.29 -1.82
CA GLN A 47 6.65 -6.28 -0.76
C GLN A 47 5.25 -6.17 -0.15
N ALA A 48 4.78 -4.96 0.17
CA ALA A 48 3.44 -4.74 0.70
C ALA A 48 2.35 -5.24 -0.25
N ALA A 49 2.55 -5.07 -1.57
CA ALA A 49 1.63 -5.57 -2.58
C ALA A 49 1.61 -7.11 -2.62
N ASP A 50 2.78 -7.75 -2.58
CA ASP A 50 2.92 -9.21 -2.58
C ASP A 50 2.37 -9.86 -1.29
N GLU A 51 2.45 -9.15 -0.15
CA GLU A 51 1.92 -9.59 1.15
C GLU A 51 0.41 -9.34 1.30
N CYS A 52 -0.21 -8.57 0.40
CA CYS A 52 -1.63 -8.25 0.47
C CYS A 52 -2.47 -9.52 0.22
N PRO A 53 -3.24 -10.01 1.21
CA PRO A 53 -3.96 -11.28 1.09
C PRO A 53 -5.10 -11.26 0.06
N VAL A 54 -5.49 -10.07 -0.39
CA VAL A 54 -6.58 -9.81 -1.33
C VAL A 54 -6.10 -9.07 -2.58
N GLU A 55 -4.77 -8.93 -2.73
CA GLU A 55 -4.14 -8.26 -3.88
C GLU A 55 -4.74 -6.87 -4.18
N ALA A 56 -5.12 -6.14 -3.12
CA ALA A 56 -5.77 -4.83 -3.25
C ALA A 56 -4.78 -3.70 -3.61
N ILE A 57 -3.48 -3.96 -3.60
CA ILE A 57 -2.46 -2.94 -3.87
C ILE A 57 -2.05 -3.06 -5.34
N VAL A 58 -2.35 -2.02 -6.13
CA VAL A 58 -2.07 -1.97 -7.57
C VAL A 58 -0.95 -0.98 -7.84
N ILE A 59 0.09 -1.44 -8.53
CA ILE A 59 1.25 -0.65 -8.92
C ILE A 59 1.13 -0.26 -10.41
N GLU A 60 1.27 1.04 -10.71
CA GLU A 60 1.21 1.66 -12.04
C GLU A 60 2.54 2.31 -12.46
#